data_AF-A0A7V8CUV2-F1
#
_entry.id   AF-A0A7V8CUV2-F1
#
_cell.length_a   1.000
_cell.length_b   1.000
_cell.length_c   1.000
_cell.angle_alpha   90.00
_cell.angle_beta   90.00
_cell.angle_gamma   90.00
#
_symmetry.space_group_name_H-M   'P 1'
#
loop_
_entity.id
_entity.type
_entity.pdbx_description
1 polymer ?
#
loop_
_entity_poly.entity_id
_entity_poly.type
_entity_poly.pdbx_seq_one_letter_code
_entity_poly.pdbx_strand_id
1 'polypeptide(L)'
;MAKQKAPRQKHIPQRTCIACRQTDAKRGLMRIVRDAEGRVGYDPTGKRAGRGAYLCHDPACWELALKRGALARALRVDSIQQEDLEALQALAKRVTAETRDSEPQQAAGG
;
A
#
# COMPACT_ATOMS: atom_id res chain seq x y z
N MET A 1 -45.42 -6.05 -14.07
CA MET A 1 -44.12 -6.72 -14.35
C MET A 1 -42.99 -5.76 -14.01
N ALA A 2 -42.27 -5.99 -12.90
CA ALA A 2 -41.19 -5.10 -12.45
C ALA A 2 -39.93 -5.32 -13.30
N LYS A 3 -39.46 -4.27 -13.99
CA LYS A 3 -38.21 -4.28 -14.76
C LYS A 3 -37.02 -4.30 -13.78
N GLN A 4 -36.30 -5.42 -13.74
CA GLN A 4 -35.07 -5.58 -12.96
C GLN A 4 -33.95 -4.74 -13.60
N LYS A 5 -33.38 -3.78 -12.86
CA LYS A 5 -32.21 -3.00 -13.31
C LYS A 5 -30.94 -3.82 -13.06
N ALA A 6 -30.13 -4.03 -14.11
CA ALA A 6 -28.83 -4.68 -14.00
C ALA A 6 -27.88 -3.90 -13.06
N PRO A 7 -27.04 -4.57 -12.27
CA PRO A 7 -26.12 -3.89 -11.36
C PRO A 7 -25.07 -3.09 -12.14
N ARG A 8 -24.93 -1.81 -11.81
CA ARG A 8 -23.87 -0.95 -12.38
C ARG A 8 -22.51 -1.53 -12.00
N GLN A 9 -21.65 -1.77 -13.00
CA GLN A 9 -20.25 -2.14 -12.79
C GLN A 9 -19.59 -1.09 -11.87
N LYS A 10 -19.17 -1.51 -10.68
CA LYS A 10 -18.57 -0.60 -9.70
C LYS A 10 -17.15 -0.27 -10.17
N HIS A 11 -16.88 1.02 -10.40
CA HIS A 11 -15.54 1.51 -10.72
C HIS A 11 -14.55 1.11 -9.61
N ILE A 12 -13.50 0.36 -9.98
CA ILE A 12 -12.43 -0.04 -9.06
C ILE A 12 -11.43 1.10 -8.98
N PRO A 13 -11.24 1.72 -7.81
CA PRO A 13 -10.28 2.81 -7.69
C PRO A 13 -8.86 2.31 -7.91
N GLN A 14 -8.17 2.93 -8.87
CA GLN A 14 -6.74 2.74 -9.12
C GLN A 14 -5.92 3.56 -8.12
N ARG A 15 -4.77 3.02 -7.71
CA ARG A 15 -3.87 3.64 -6.73
C ARG A 15 -2.44 3.57 -7.24
N THR A 16 -1.65 4.57 -6.90
CA THR A 16 -0.27 4.69 -7.36
C THR A 16 0.69 4.46 -6.20
N CYS A 17 1.66 3.56 -6.41
CA CYS A 17 2.74 3.34 -5.46
C CYS A 17 3.60 4.61 -5.34
N ILE A 18 3.88 5.05 -4.12
CA ILE A 18 4.68 6.26 -3.89
C ILE A 18 6.17 6.07 -4.22
N ALA A 19 6.64 4.83 -4.30
CA ALA A 19 8.04 4.49 -4.59
C ALA A 19 8.28 4.30 -6.09
N CYS A 20 7.65 3.30 -6.71
CA CYS A 20 7.88 2.97 -8.13
C CYS A 20 6.94 3.70 -9.11
N ARG A 21 5.95 4.45 -8.61
CA ARG A 21 4.94 5.16 -9.42
C ARG A 21 4.05 4.29 -10.31
N GLN A 22 4.13 2.96 -10.20
CA GLN A 22 3.20 2.06 -10.88
C GLN A 22 1.79 2.20 -10.28
N THR A 23 0.79 2.00 -11.14
CA THR A 23 -0.62 2.08 -10.77
C THR A 23 -1.24 0.70 -10.77
N ASP A 24 -1.94 0.35 -9.70
CA ASP A 24 -2.61 -0.94 -9.55
C ASP A 24 -3.96 -0.75 -8.86
N ALA A 25 -4.84 -1.75 -8.97
CA ALA A 25 -6.08 -1.79 -8.23
C ALA A 25 -5.82 -1.69 -6.72
N LYS A 26 -6.71 -1.02 -5.98
CA LYS A 26 -6.58 -0.80 -4.51
C LYS A 26 -6.20 -2.08 -3.72
N ARG A 27 -6.56 -3.28 -4.17
CA ARG A 27 -6.25 -4.55 -3.49
C ARG A 27 -4.80 -5.05 -3.70
N GLY A 28 -4.10 -4.57 -4.73
CA GLY A 28 -2.71 -4.96 -5.00
C GLY A 28 -1.67 -4.18 -4.19
N LEU A 29 -2.07 -3.06 -3.56
CA LEU A 29 -1.17 -2.17 -2.82
C LEU A 29 -1.45 -2.16 -1.31
N MET A 30 -0.39 -2.04 -0.53
CA MET A 30 -0.40 -1.87 0.92
C MET A 30 -0.63 -0.39 1.27
N ARG A 31 -1.70 -0.09 2.02
CA ARG A 31 -1.99 1.28 2.47
C ARG A 31 -1.27 1.56 3.79
N ILE A 32 -0.52 2.65 3.83
CA ILE A 32 0.07 3.23 5.04
C ILE A 32 -0.67 4.51 5.37
N VAL A 33 -1.01 4.73 6.63
CA VAL A 33 -1.84 5.85 7.07
C VAL A 33 -1.15 6.58 8.20
N ARG A 34 -1.21 7.92 8.12
CA ARG A 34 -0.97 8.82 9.24
C ARG A 34 -2.30 9.24 9.84
N ASP A 35 -2.52 8.99 11.12
CA ASP A 35 -3.70 9.45 11.86
C ASP A 35 -3.55 10.88 12.41
N ALA A 36 -4.55 11.33 13.17
CA ALA A 36 -4.63 12.68 13.71
C ALA A 36 -3.55 12.93 14.78
N GLU A 37 -3.18 11.89 15.50
CA GLU A 37 -2.13 11.86 16.51
C GLU A 37 -0.72 11.85 15.88
N GLY A 38 -0.64 11.76 14.55
CA GLY A 38 0.62 11.73 13.80
C GLY A 38 1.28 10.36 13.76
N ARG A 39 0.60 9.31 14.23
CA ARG A 39 1.10 7.94 14.20
C ARG A 39 0.97 7.38 12.80
N VAL A 40 2.01 6.68 12.35
CA VAL A 40 2.09 6.11 11.02
C VAL A 40 2.06 4.60 11.09
N GLY A 41 1.15 3.97 10.35
CA GLY A 41 1.09 2.51 10.33
C GLY A 41 0.36 1.92 9.14
N TYR A 42 0.50 0.60 9.01
CA TYR A 42 -0.21 -0.17 8.00
C TYR A 42 -1.72 -0.20 8.27
N ASP A 43 -2.50 -0.10 7.20
CA ASP A 43 -3.96 -0.19 7.21
C ASP A 43 -4.46 -1.22 6.17
N PRO A 44 -4.59 -2.50 6.53
CA PRO A 44 -5.14 -3.51 5.63
C PRO A 44 -6.62 -3.27 5.31
N THR A 45 -7.35 -2.57 6.18
CA THR A 45 -8.79 -2.36 6.02
C THR A 45 -9.11 -1.27 5.00
N GLY A 46 -8.19 -0.33 4.80
CA GLY A 46 -8.40 0.86 4.01
C GLY A 46 -9.48 1.80 4.57
N LYS A 47 -9.80 1.68 5.86
CA LYS A 47 -10.84 2.45 6.56
C LYS A 47 -10.28 3.41 7.61
N ARG A 48 -8.99 3.31 7.97
CA ARG A 48 -8.39 4.21 8.96
C ARG A 48 -8.45 5.65 8.46
N ALA A 49 -8.92 6.55 9.33
CA ALA A 49 -8.97 7.98 9.07
C ALA A 49 -7.56 8.56 8.95
N GLY A 50 -7.42 9.64 8.19
CA GLY A 50 -6.16 10.34 8.00
C GLY A 50 -5.55 10.19 6.60
N ARG A 51 -4.34 10.69 6.46
CA ARG A 51 -3.65 10.76 5.15
C ARG A 51 -3.06 9.40 4.82
N GLY A 52 -3.46 8.84 3.68
CA GLY A 52 -2.98 7.55 3.21
C GLY A 52 -1.96 7.66 2.08
N ALA A 53 -1.00 6.75 2.08
CA ALA A 53 -0.07 6.47 0.99
C ALA A 53 -0.12 4.98 0.63
N TYR A 54 0.33 4.61 -0.57
CA TYR A 54 0.26 3.23 -1.07
C TYR A 54 1.65 2.75 -1.50
N LEU A 55 1.96 1.49 -1.19
CA LEU A 55 3.19 0.79 -1.58
C LEU A 55 2.85 -0.56 -2.21
N CYS A 56 3.68 -1.03 -3.13
CA CYS A 56 3.56 -2.39 -3.65
C CYS A 56 3.94 -3.42 -2.58
N HIS A 57 3.46 -4.66 -2.74
CA HIS A 57 4.02 -5.84 -2.06
C HIS A 57 5.39 -6.20 -2.69
N ASP A 58 6.30 -5.24 -2.73
CA ASP A 58 7.64 -5.38 -3.31
C ASP A 58 8.67 -4.81 -2.32
N PRO A 59 9.64 -5.62 -1.86
CA PRO A 59 10.71 -5.16 -0.98
C PRO A 59 11.44 -3.91 -1.47
N ALA A 60 11.66 -3.77 -2.78
CA ALA A 60 12.33 -2.61 -3.34
C ALA A 60 11.51 -1.33 -3.13
N CYS A 61 10.18 -1.41 -3.23
CA CYS A 61 9.29 -0.28 -2.95
C CYS A 61 9.36 0.13 -1.47
N TRP A 62 9.40 -0.84 -0.56
CA TRP A 62 9.51 -0.59 0.87
C TRP A 62 10.85 0.02 1.27
N GLU A 63 11.95 -0.51 0.72
CA GLU A 63 13.28 0.03 0.93
C GLU A 63 13.37 1.49 0.48
N LEU A 64 12.92 1.80 -0.74
CA LEU A 64 12.90 3.16 -1.26
C LEU A 64 12.03 4.09 -0.40
N ALA A 65 10.86 3.61 0.03
CA ALA A 65 9.93 4.42 0.80
C ALA A 65 10.45 4.79 2.19
N LEU A 66 11.09 3.83 2.87
CA LEU A 66 11.63 4.00 4.22
C LEU A 66 12.98 4.73 4.20
N LYS A 67 13.95 4.31 3.36
CA LYS A 67 15.30 4.88 3.34
C LYS A 67 15.35 6.29 2.74
N ARG A 68 14.58 6.55 1.67
CA ARG A 68 14.62 7.85 0.97
C ARG A 68 13.60 8.87 1.50
N GLY A 69 12.90 8.54 2.59
CA GLY A 69 11.88 9.39 3.20
C GLY A 69 10.67 9.68 2.29
N ALA A 70 10.41 8.84 1.29
CA ALA A 70 9.25 9.04 0.42
C ALA A 70 7.94 8.90 1.19
N LEU A 71 7.93 8.03 2.21
CA LEU A 71 6.77 7.81 3.07
C LEU A 71 6.44 9.03 3.93
N ALA A 72 7.44 9.62 4.60
CA ALA A 72 7.27 10.83 5.41
C ALA A 72 6.72 12.00 4.55
N ARG A 73 7.29 12.19 3.35
CA ARG A 73 6.83 13.20 2.38
C ARG A 73 5.40 12.95 1.90
N ALA A 74 5.06 11.70 1.57
CA ALA A 74 3.71 11.35 1.10
C ALA A 74 2.64 11.57 2.19
N LEU A 75 2.99 11.26 3.44
CA LEU A 75 2.13 11.40 4.61
C LEU A 75 2.15 12.80 5.24
N ARG A 76 2.99 13.71 4.73
CA ARG A 76 3.18 15.08 5.24
C ARG A 76 3.49 15.08 6.73
N VAL A 77 4.53 14.35 7.09
CA VAL A 77 5.13 14.36 8.43
C VAL A 77 6.61 14.71 8.30
N ASP A 78 7.15 15.45 9.26
CA ASP A 78 8.57 15.84 9.26
C ASP A 78 9.46 14.64 9.58
N SER A 79 9.01 13.78 10.50
CA SER A 79 9.64 12.51 10.84
C SER A 79 8.59 11.47 11.22
N ILE A 80 8.95 10.19 11.05
CA ILE A 80 8.16 9.06 11.54
C ILE A 80 8.73 8.68 12.91
N GLN A 81 7.85 8.48 13.90
CA GLN A 81 8.25 8.06 15.24
C GLN A 81 9.02 6.74 15.19
N GLN A 82 9.97 6.54 16.11
CA GLN A 82 10.86 5.39 16.08
C GLN A 82 10.08 4.07 16.16
N GLU A 83 9.07 4.00 17.03
CA GLU A 83 8.25 2.80 17.20
C GLU A 83 7.45 2.47 15.93
N ASP A 84 6.93 3.49 15.26
CA ASP A 84 6.20 3.35 14.00
C ASP A 84 7.13 2.92 12.86
N LEU A 85 8.34 3.49 12.82
CA LEU A 85 9.36 3.13 11.84
C LEU A 85 9.78 1.66 12.00
N GLU A 86 10.02 1.20 13.23
CA GLU A 86 10.35 -0.20 13.54
C GLU A 86 9.22 -1.14 13.12
N ALA A 87 7.96 -0.79 13.40
CA ALA A 87 6.81 -1.57 12.97
C ALA A 87 6.73 -1.67 11.44
N LEU A 88 6.99 -0.58 10.71
CA LEU A 88 7.02 -0.56 9.25
C LEU A 88 8.19 -1.38 8.68
N GLN A 89 9.36 -1.34 9.32
CA GLN A 89 10.51 -2.16 8.93
C GLN A 89 10.24 -3.65 9.16
N ALA A 90 9.59 -4.01 10.28
CA ALA A 90 9.16 -5.38 10.54
C ALA A 90 8.17 -5.86 9.47
N LEU A 91 7.25 -5.00 9.02
CA LEU A 91 6.35 -5.31 7.92
C LEU A 91 7.09 -5.46 6.58
N ALA A 92 8.04 -4.58 6.26
CA ALA A 92 8.87 -4.69 5.06
C ALA A 92 9.65 -6.02 5.00
N LYS A 93 10.14 -6.51 6.14
CA LYS A 93 10.79 -7.83 6.24
C LYS A 93 9.82 -8.97 5.91
N ARG A 94 8.55 -8.88 6.31
CA ARG A 94 7.51 -9.88 5.96
C ARG A 94 7.23 -9.88 4.46
N VAL A 95 7.09 -8.70 3.86
CA VAL A 95 6.93 -8.56 2.39
C VAL A 95 8.12 -9.20 1.65
N THR A 96 9.33 -9.09 2.21
CA THR A 96 10.53 -9.73 1.66
C THR A 96 10.51 -11.25 1.79
N ALA A 97 9.96 -11.80 2.87
CA ALA A 97 9.77 -13.24 3.01
C ALA A 97 8.71 -13.74 2.01
N GLU A 98 7.55 -13.09 1.97
CA GLU A 98 6.42 -13.46 1.10
C GLU A 98 6.75 -13.42 -0.40
N THR A 99 7.56 -12.44 -0.82
CA THR A 99 8.02 -12.35 -2.22
C THR A 99 9.05 -13.40 -2.60
N ARG A 100 9.82 -13.93 -1.64
CA ARG A 100 10.74 -15.06 -1.90
C ARG A 100 10.00 -16.39 -2.03
N ASP A 101 8.88 -16.55 -1.33
CA ASP A 101 8.03 -17.75 -1.42
C ASP A 101 7.07 -17.71 -2.62
N SER A 102 6.89 -16.53 -3.23
CA SER A 102 6.08 -16.33 -4.44
C SER A 102 6.96 -16.39 -5.69
N GLU A 103 7.34 -17.59 -6.12
CA GLU A 103 7.88 -17.82 -7.47
C GLU A 103 6.88 -17.23 -8.49
N PRO A 104 7.32 -16.45 -9.50
CA PRO A 104 6.40 -15.83 -10.44
C PRO A 104 5.76 -16.95 -11.26
N GLN A 105 4.46 -17.20 -11.08
CA GLN A 105 3.69 -17.99 -12.02
C GLN A 105 3.61 -17.19 -13.33
N GLN A 106 4.62 -17.41 -14.17
CA GLN A 106 4.82 -16.82 -15.47
C GLN A 106 3.60 -17.10 -16.37
N ALA A 107 3.24 -16.05 -17.10
CA ALA A 107 2.59 -16.04 -18.41
C ALA A 107 2.24 -17.42 -19.00
N ALA A 108 0.94 -17.68 -19.14
CA ALA A 108 0.43 -18.50 -20.24
C ALA A 108 -0.50 -17.61 -21.07
N GLY A 109 0.10 -16.85 -21.99
CA GLY A 109 -0.59 -16.44 -23.19
C GLY A 109 -0.76 -17.67 -24.08
N GLY A 110 -1.99 -17.88 -24.54
CA GLY A 110 -2.35 -18.77 -25.64
C GLY A 110 -3.18 -17.99 -26.64
#